data_AF-A0A6A3Y6Q1-F1
#
_entry.id   AF-A0A6A3Y6Q1-F1
#
_cell.length_a   1.000
_cell.length_b   1.000
_cell.length_c   1.000
_cell.angle_alpha   90.00
_cell.angle_beta   90.00
_cell.angle_gamma   90.00
#
_symmetry.space_group_name_H-M   'P 1'
#
loop_
_entity.id
_entity.type
_entity.pdbx_description
1 polymer ?
#
loop_
_entity_poly.entity_id
_entity_poly.type
_entity_poly.pdbx_seq_one_letter_code
_entity_poly.pdbx_strand_id
1 'polypeptide(L)'
;MIEAGAKNWKTEDLATKLQTQQVQHWLTTAIDPDDVFRIMTLDKVKKDILSNPAFSAWAKYAGDFNAKYPEQPTSMIPTLLNHYSDAALFILTETAKNVKETKSIATKLHEQLVHVWLKSRKTPDDTLVDLGLGTKKTKNTDYEKPLDILLEKPLFNS
;
A
#
# COMPACT_ATOMS: atom_id res chain seq x y z
N MET A 1 -20.81 7.04 -1.92
CA MET A 1 -21.00 8.47 -2.28
C MET A 1 -22.37 8.62 -2.93
N ILE A 2 -23.10 9.68 -2.61
CA ILE A 2 -24.41 9.96 -3.21
C ILE A 2 -24.16 10.70 -4.53
N GLU A 3 -24.01 9.95 -5.62
CA GLU A 3 -23.69 10.53 -6.94
C GLU A 3 -24.95 10.77 -7.81
N ALA A 4 -26.14 10.35 -7.36
CA ALA A 4 -27.36 10.35 -8.18
C ALA A 4 -28.21 11.64 -8.10
N GLY A 5 -27.80 12.68 -7.37
CA GLY A 5 -28.60 13.90 -7.13
C GLY A 5 -28.29 15.10 -8.02
N ALA A 6 -27.30 15.03 -8.91
CA ALA A 6 -26.64 16.18 -9.54
C ALA A 6 -27.45 16.94 -10.63
N LYS A 7 -28.78 16.82 -10.68
CA LYS A 7 -29.63 17.56 -11.65
C LYS A 7 -30.48 18.68 -11.04
N ASN A 8 -30.42 18.89 -9.72
CA ASN A 8 -31.12 19.97 -9.03
C ASN A 8 -30.19 20.62 -8.00
N TRP A 9 -29.92 21.93 -8.16
CA TRP A 9 -28.98 22.68 -7.32
C TRP A 9 -29.29 22.58 -5.81
N LYS A 10 -30.58 22.47 -5.43
CA LYS A 10 -30.97 22.28 -4.02
C LYS A 10 -30.62 20.88 -3.49
N THR A 11 -30.64 19.89 -4.37
CA THR A 11 -30.30 18.49 -4.02
C THR A 11 -28.79 18.31 -3.94
N GLU A 12 -28.04 19.02 -4.77
CA GLU A 12 -26.58 19.09 -4.74
C GLU A 12 -26.06 19.77 -3.46
N ASP A 13 -26.64 20.91 -3.07
CA ASP A 13 -26.27 21.60 -1.84
C ASP A 13 -26.53 20.74 -0.59
N LEU A 14 -27.71 20.09 -0.55
CA LEU A 14 -28.05 19.17 0.54
C LEU A 14 -27.11 17.96 0.57
N ALA A 15 -26.80 17.35 -0.58
CA ALA A 15 -25.89 16.21 -0.65
C ALA A 15 -24.48 16.58 -0.18
N THR A 16 -23.98 17.75 -0.59
CA THR A 16 -22.67 18.27 -0.18
C THR A 16 -22.62 18.54 1.32
N LYS A 17 -23.68 19.13 1.87
CA LYS A 17 -23.81 19.37 3.31
C LYS A 17 -23.83 18.07 4.11
N LEU A 18 -24.61 17.07 3.66
CA LEU A 18 -24.67 15.77 4.29
C LEU A 18 -23.31 15.04 4.24
N GLN A 19 -22.63 15.06 3.10
CA GLN A 19 -21.30 14.46 2.96
C GLN A 19 -20.30 15.13 3.91
N THR A 20 -20.33 16.46 4.02
CA THR A 20 -19.48 17.21 4.95
C THR A 20 -19.77 16.80 6.40
N GLN A 21 -21.04 16.75 6.78
CA GLN A 21 -21.43 16.32 8.14
C GLN A 21 -21.01 14.89 8.43
N GLN A 22 -21.11 13.98 7.47
CA GLN A 22 -20.71 12.59 7.62
C GLN A 22 -19.19 12.46 7.84
N VAL A 23 -18.37 13.14 7.02
CA VAL A 23 -16.91 13.14 7.18
C VAL A 23 -16.50 13.75 8.52
N GLN A 24 -17.13 14.86 8.93
CA GLN A 24 -16.88 15.47 10.24
C GLN A 24 -17.28 14.56 11.39
N HIS A 25 -18.39 13.84 11.26
CA HIS A 25 -18.81 12.86 12.26
C HIS A 25 -17.78 11.74 12.40
N TRP A 26 -17.30 11.16 11.30
CA TRP A 26 -16.24 10.14 11.34
C TRP A 26 -14.95 10.67 11.97
N LEU A 27 -14.52 11.89 11.63
CA LEU A 27 -13.33 12.52 12.20
C LEU A 27 -13.48 12.89 13.69
N THR A 28 -14.70 13.19 14.17
CA THR A 28 -14.93 13.55 15.58
C THR A 28 -15.08 12.32 16.48
N THR A 29 -15.60 11.24 15.91
CA THR A 29 -15.73 9.93 16.58
C THR A 29 -14.50 9.04 16.39
N ALA A 30 -13.47 9.53 15.69
CA ALA A 30 -12.23 8.81 15.42
C ALA A 30 -12.44 7.42 14.78
N ILE A 31 -13.33 7.34 13.78
CA ILE A 31 -13.51 6.08 13.03
C ILE A 31 -12.23 5.76 12.28
N ASP A 32 -11.76 4.51 12.39
CA ASP A 32 -10.51 4.11 11.77
C ASP A 32 -10.57 4.25 10.23
N PRO A 33 -9.50 4.73 9.56
CA PRO A 33 -9.46 4.78 8.11
C PRO A 33 -9.77 3.45 7.40
N ASP A 34 -9.40 2.29 7.97
CA ASP A 34 -9.76 0.96 7.45
C ASP A 34 -11.27 0.71 7.51
N ASP A 35 -11.92 1.11 8.61
CA ASP A 35 -13.38 1.05 8.74
C ASP A 35 -14.07 1.94 7.71
N VAL A 36 -13.60 3.19 7.55
CA VAL A 36 -14.18 4.11 6.56
C VAL A 36 -13.99 3.59 5.13
N PHE A 37 -12.88 2.92 4.83
CA PHE A 37 -12.65 2.29 3.53
C PHE A 37 -13.76 1.27 3.19
N ARG A 38 -14.12 0.42 4.17
CA ARG A 38 -15.21 -0.57 4.04
C ARG A 38 -16.60 0.07 4.04
N ILE A 39 -16.84 1.09 4.86
CA ILE A 39 -18.11 1.84 4.87
C ILE A 39 -18.36 2.47 3.49
N MET A 40 -17.30 2.95 2.85
CA MET A 40 -17.35 3.48 1.48
C MET A 40 -17.35 2.39 0.40
N THR A 41 -17.37 1.11 0.80
CA THR A 41 -17.40 -0.09 -0.07
C THR A 41 -16.24 -0.19 -1.05
N LEU A 42 -15.10 0.43 -0.71
CA LEU A 42 -13.92 0.45 -1.57
C LEU A 42 -13.23 -0.91 -1.66
N ASP A 43 -13.42 -1.77 -0.66
CA ASP A 43 -13.01 -3.18 -0.63
C ASP A 43 -13.63 -4.01 -1.77
N LYS A 44 -14.76 -3.56 -2.31
CA LYS A 44 -15.48 -4.24 -3.41
C LYS A 44 -15.10 -3.70 -4.80
N VAL A 45 -14.29 -2.64 -4.88
CA VAL A 45 -13.87 -2.03 -6.13
C VAL A 45 -12.72 -2.84 -6.73
N LYS A 46 -13.00 -3.59 -7.81
CA LYS A 46 -12.03 -4.54 -8.39
C LYS A 46 -11.07 -3.92 -9.41
N LYS A 47 -11.43 -2.79 -10.03
CA LYS A 47 -10.66 -2.13 -11.09
C LYS A 47 -10.67 -0.63 -10.88
N ASP A 48 -9.59 0.02 -11.31
CA ASP A 48 -9.46 1.48 -11.40
C ASP A 48 -9.79 2.22 -10.09
N ILE A 49 -9.48 1.60 -8.94
CA ILE A 49 -9.80 2.15 -7.61
C ILE A 49 -9.20 3.54 -7.42
N LEU A 50 -7.99 3.80 -7.93
CA LEU A 50 -7.33 5.09 -7.79
C LEU A 50 -8.02 6.21 -8.59
N SER A 51 -8.81 5.85 -9.60
CA SER A 51 -9.65 6.78 -10.38
C SER A 51 -11.06 6.92 -9.78
N ASN A 52 -11.42 6.10 -8.78
CA ASN A 52 -12.71 6.18 -8.14
C ASN A 52 -12.78 7.43 -7.25
N PRO A 53 -13.74 8.35 -7.44
CA PRO A 53 -13.80 9.56 -6.62
C PRO A 53 -14.07 9.25 -5.13
N ALA A 54 -14.67 8.09 -4.81
CA ALA A 54 -14.83 7.64 -3.42
C ALA A 54 -13.49 7.32 -2.77
N PHE A 55 -12.54 6.79 -3.55
CA PHE A 55 -11.17 6.55 -3.08
C PHE A 55 -10.47 7.86 -2.76
N SER A 56 -10.59 8.87 -3.62
CA SER A 56 -10.03 10.20 -3.38
C SER A 56 -10.60 10.85 -2.11
N ALA A 57 -11.91 10.72 -1.89
CA ALA A 57 -12.56 11.19 -0.66
C ALA A 57 -12.06 10.44 0.58
N TRP A 58 -11.87 9.12 0.50
CA TRP A 58 -11.29 8.33 1.59
C TRP A 58 -9.82 8.70 1.87
N ALA A 59 -9.00 8.86 0.83
CA ALA A 59 -7.60 9.25 0.98
C ALA A 59 -7.46 10.64 1.62
N LYS A 60 -8.39 11.56 1.31
CA LYS A 60 -8.49 12.85 2.01
C LYS A 60 -8.86 12.64 3.48
N TYR A 61 -9.87 11.81 3.78
CA TYR A 61 -10.25 11.48 5.15
C TYR A 61 -9.08 10.93 5.96
N ALA A 62 -8.33 9.96 5.43
CA ALA A 62 -7.15 9.40 6.10
C ALA A 62 -6.07 10.46 6.37
N GLY A 63 -5.88 11.40 5.44
CA GLY A 63 -5.00 12.56 5.64
C GLY A 63 -5.47 13.49 6.77
N ASP A 64 -6.75 13.85 6.77
CA ASP A 64 -7.36 14.70 7.80
C ASP A 64 -7.33 14.02 9.18
N PHE A 65 -7.55 12.71 9.23
CA PHE A 65 -7.45 11.89 10.44
C PHE A 65 -6.05 11.96 11.04
N ASN A 66 -5.01 11.73 10.23
CA ASN A 66 -3.62 11.81 10.69
C ASN A 66 -3.21 13.21 11.15
N ALA A 67 -3.72 14.26 10.50
CA ALA A 67 -3.47 15.64 10.92
C ALA A 67 -4.11 15.94 12.29
N LYS A 68 -5.27 15.35 12.57
CA LYS A 68 -5.98 15.50 13.84
C LYS A 68 -5.43 14.63 14.96
N TYR A 69 -4.91 13.45 14.63
CA TYR A 69 -4.38 12.45 15.58
C TYR A 69 -2.90 12.13 15.28
N PRO A 70 -1.99 13.12 15.44
CA PRO A 70 -0.59 12.97 15.03
C PRO A 70 0.20 11.96 15.87
N GLU A 71 -0.26 11.66 17.10
CA GLU A 71 0.36 10.67 18.00
C GLU A 71 0.12 9.22 17.55
N GLN A 72 -0.85 9.00 16.65
CA GLN A 72 -1.20 7.68 16.12
C GLN A 72 -1.37 7.74 14.59
N PRO A 73 -0.29 8.08 13.84
CA PRO A 73 -0.39 8.26 12.41
C PRO A 73 -0.71 6.93 11.73
N THR A 74 -1.82 6.90 11.00
CA THR A 74 -2.29 5.74 10.24
C THR A 74 -1.82 5.85 8.80
N SER A 75 -0.92 4.97 8.39
CA SER A 75 -0.57 4.85 6.96
C SER A 75 -1.77 4.30 6.19
N MET A 76 -1.98 4.77 4.95
CA MET A 76 -3.00 4.18 4.06
C MET A 76 -2.58 2.79 3.57
N ILE A 77 -1.27 2.47 3.64
CA ILE A 77 -0.70 1.24 3.09
C ILE A 77 -1.20 -0.03 3.79
N PRO A 78 -1.22 -0.15 5.13
CA PRO A 78 -1.81 -1.30 5.81
C PRO A 78 -3.23 -1.64 5.35
N THR A 79 -4.12 -0.64 5.26
CA THR A 79 -5.48 -0.83 4.73
C THR A 79 -5.47 -1.39 3.31
N LEU A 80 -4.62 -0.85 2.43
CA LEU A 80 -4.53 -1.33 1.05
C LEU A 80 -3.93 -2.74 0.97
N LEU A 81 -2.96 -3.07 1.83
CA LEU A 81 -2.34 -4.41 1.88
C LEU A 81 -3.30 -5.49 2.40
N ASN A 82 -4.40 -5.13 3.08
CA ASN A 82 -5.48 -6.07 3.40
C ASN A 82 -6.24 -6.56 2.14
N HIS A 83 -6.10 -5.85 1.01
CA HIS A 83 -6.85 -6.11 -0.23
C HIS A 83 -5.96 -6.36 -1.45
N TYR A 84 -4.71 -5.92 -1.41
CA TYR A 84 -3.73 -6.07 -2.49
C TYR A 84 -2.46 -6.72 -1.94
N SER A 85 -1.84 -7.64 -2.69
CA SER A 85 -0.47 -8.05 -2.39
C SER A 85 0.48 -6.86 -2.56
N ASP A 86 1.63 -6.90 -1.88
CA ASP A 86 2.71 -5.93 -2.04
C ASP A 86 3.03 -5.63 -3.52
N ALA A 87 3.16 -6.68 -4.32
CA ALA A 87 3.45 -6.56 -5.75
C ALA A 87 2.30 -5.93 -6.54
N ALA A 88 1.06 -6.35 -6.29
CA ALA A 88 -0.10 -5.80 -6.97
C ALA A 88 -0.26 -4.30 -6.65
N LEU A 89 -0.07 -3.90 -5.39
CA LEU A 89 -0.16 -2.50 -4.98
C LEU A 89 0.98 -1.66 -5.57
N PHE A 90 2.20 -2.21 -5.61
CA PHE A 90 3.34 -1.56 -6.24
C PHE A 90 3.10 -1.31 -7.74
N ILE A 91 2.66 -2.33 -8.48
CA ILE A 91 2.37 -2.22 -9.92
C ILE A 91 1.22 -1.24 -10.18
N LEU A 92 0.16 -1.31 -9.37
CA LEU A 92 -1.00 -0.40 -9.46
C LEU A 92 -0.56 1.06 -9.32
N THR A 93 0.20 1.36 -8.27
CA THR A 93 0.66 2.73 -8.00
C THR A 93 1.71 3.18 -9.02
N GLU A 94 2.62 2.31 -9.45
CA GLU A 94 3.62 2.65 -10.46
C GLU A 94 2.98 2.98 -11.81
N THR A 95 2.00 2.17 -12.24
CA THR A 95 1.28 2.41 -13.50
C THR A 95 0.47 3.71 -13.42
N ALA A 96 -0.23 3.93 -12.31
CA ALA A 96 -1.08 5.09 -12.10
C ALA A 96 -0.32 6.43 -11.98
N LYS A 97 1.00 6.42 -11.74
CA LYS A 97 1.85 7.62 -11.80
C LYS A 97 1.93 8.24 -13.22
N ASN A 98 1.66 7.44 -14.25
CA ASN A 98 1.70 7.86 -15.65
C ASN A 98 0.37 8.42 -16.17
N VAL A 99 -0.69 8.37 -15.37
CA VAL A 99 -2.02 8.91 -15.71
C VAL A 99 -2.23 10.23 -14.97
N LYS A 100 -2.57 11.29 -15.71
CA LYS A 100 -2.62 12.67 -15.19
C LYS A 100 -3.53 12.79 -13.97
N GLU A 101 -4.69 12.15 -14.01
CA GLU A 101 -5.74 12.20 -13.00
C GLU A 101 -5.32 11.51 -11.70
N THR A 102 -4.58 10.40 -11.78
CA THR A 102 -4.20 9.60 -10.62
C THR A 102 -2.77 9.86 -10.14
N LYS A 103 -1.96 10.60 -10.90
CA LYS A 103 -0.52 10.78 -10.67
C LYS A 103 -0.18 11.20 -9.25
N SER A 104 -0.90 12.18 -8.71
CA SER A 104 -0.63 12.73 -7.38
C SER A 104 -0.83 11.68 -6.28
N ILE A 105 -2.01 11.05 -6.24
CA ILE A 105 -2.31 10.03 -5.22
C ILE A 105 -1.46 8.77 -5.41
N ALA A 106 -1.21 8.37 -6.65
CA ALA A 106 -0.37 7.21 -6.97
C ALA A 106 1.07 7.42 -6.51
N THR A 107 1.64 8.62 -6.73
CA THR A 107 2.99 8.96 -6.25
C THR A 107 3.07 8.87 -4.73
N LYS A 108 2.12 9.48 -4.02
CA LYS A 108 2.06 9.45 -2.56
C LYS A 108 1.98 8.03 -2.01
N LEU A 109 1.11 7.19 -2.57
CA LEU A 109 0.96 5.80 -2.14
C LEU A 109 2.20 4.97 -2.45
N HIS A 110 2.82 5.18 -3.61
CA HIS A 110 4.05 4.50 -3.99
C HIS A 110 5.19 4.81 -3.00
N GLU A 111 5.39 6.09 -2.65
CA GLU A 111 6.40 6.51 -1.67
C GLU A 111 6.11 5.94 -0.28
N GLN A 112 4.84 5.95 0.16
CA GLN A 112 4.46 5.35 1.44
C GLN A 112 4.72 3.84 1.48
N LEU A 113 4.45 3.12 0.39
CA LEU A 113 4.70 1.68 0.29
C LEU A 113 6.20 1.38 0.41
N VAL A 114 7.03 2.09 -0.34
CA VAL A 114 8.49 1.96 -0.26
C VAL A 114 8.99 2.26 1.16
N HIS A 115 8.45 3.30 1.81
CA HIS A 115 8.83 3.64 3.19
C HIS A 115 8.45 2.54 4.20
N VAL A 116 7.29 1.90 4.02
CA VAL A 116 6.87 0.75 4.84
C VAL A 116 7.84 -0.43 4.66
N TRP A 117 8.25 -0.73 3.43
CA TRP A 117 9.23 -1.79 3.17
C TRP A 117 10.60 -1.50 3.80
N LEU A 118 11.09 -0.27 3.68
CA LEU A 118 12.36 0.16 4.28
C LEU A 118 12.34 0.05 5.81
N LYS A 119 11.24 0.49 6.45
CA LYS A 119 11.07 0.37 7.91
C LYS A 119 11.00 -1.08 8.38
N SER A 120 10.44 -1.97 7.55
CA SER A 120 10.33 -3.39 7.86
C SER A 120 11.65 -4.16 7.71
N ARG A 121 12.76 -3.46 7.38
CA ARG A 121 14.08 -4.03 7.08
C ARG A 121 14.04 -5.12 6.00
N LYS A 122 13.06 -5.04 5.11
CA LYS A 122 12.93 -5.95 3.97
C LYS A 122 14.13 -5.71 3.05
N THR A 123 14.91 -6.75 2.77
CA THR A 123 16.10 -6.58 1.93
C THR A 123 15.69 -6.34 0.47
N PRO A 124 16.51 -5.67 -0.35
CA PRO A 124 16.26 -5.55 -1.78
C PRO A 124 16.02 -6.92 -2.45
N ASP A 125 16.80 -7.95 -2.07
CA ASP A 125 16.63 -9.32 -2.57
C ASP A 125 15.23 -9.88 -2.23
N ASP A 126 14.75 -9.70 -0.99
CA ASP A 126 13.40 -10.13 -0.59
C ASP A 126 12.30 -9.34 -1.31
N THR A 127 12.48 -8.03 -1.51
CA THR A 127 11.51 -7.22 -2.27
C THR A 127 11.42 -7.68 -3.73
N LEU A 128 12.54 -8.03 -4.36
CA LEU A 128 12.56 -8.52 -5.74
C LEU A 128 11.83 -9.86 -5.87
N VAL A 129 12.01 -10.77 -4.91
CA VAL A 129 11.27 -12.05 -4.88
C VAL A 129 9.77 -11.81 -4.75
N ASP A 130 9.34 -10.94 -3.84
CA ASP A 130 7.90 -10.66 -3.64
C ASP A 130 7.27 -9.96 -4.85
N LEU A 131 8.05 -9.15 -5.56
CA LEU A 131 7.66 -8.53 -6.83
C LEU A 131 7.64 -9.53 -8.01
N GLY A 132 8.06 -10.78 -7.81
CA GLY A 132 8.20 -11.78 -8.88
C GLY A 132 9.35 -11.48 -9.86
N LEU A 133 10.27 -10.59 -9.47
CA LEU A 133 11.42 -10.13 -10.26
C LEU A 133 12.73 -10.83 -9.85
N GLY A 134 12.71 -11.67 -8.82
CA GLY A 134 13.87 -12.39 -8.30
C GLY A 134 13.57 -13.87 -8.03
N THR A 135 14.63 -14.65 -7.86
CA THR A 135 14.54 -16.04 -7.39
C THR A 135 15.00 -16.10 -5.93
N LYS A 136 14.32 -16.90 -5.10
CA LYS A 136 14.80 -17.17 -3.74
C LYS A 136 16.16 -17.84 -3.86
N LYS A 137 17.20 -17.27 -3.25
CA LYS A 137 18.47 -17.98 -3.07
C LYS A 137 18.19 -19.23 -2.23
N THR A 138 18.04 -20.37 -2.90
CA THR A 138 18.14 -21.65 -2.21
C THR A 138 19.55 -21.72 -1.64
N LYS A 139 19.66 -21.92 -0.32
CA LYS A 139 20.93 -22.30 0.29
C LYS A 139 21.31 -23.68 -0.27
N ASN A 140 21.93 -23.73 -1.45
CA ASN A 140 22.67 -24.91 -1.88
C ASN A 140 23.91 -24.97 -0.99
N THR A 141 23.80 -25.76 0.07
CA THR A 141 24.86 -26.06 1.05
C THR A 141 25.94 -27.00 0.50
N ASP A 142 26.32 -26.89 -0.77
CA ASP A 142 27.25 -27.84 -1.40
C ASP A 142 28.67 -27.29 -1.62
N TYR A 143 28.98 -26.10 -1.09
CA TYR A 143 30.30 -25.46 -1.23
C TYR A 143 30.98 -25.07 0.08
N GLU A 144 30.63 -25.71 1.20
CA GLU A 144 31.52 -25.77 2.36
C GLU A 144 32.12 -27.16 2.48
N LYS A 145 32.97 -27.54 1.53
CA LYS A 145 34.02 -28.51 1.84
C LYS A 145 35.10 -27.76 2.63
N PRO A 146 35.43 -28.16 3.87
CA PRO A 146 36.51 -27.55 4.61
C PRO A 146 37.82 -27.60 3.81
N LEU A 147 38.59 -26.51 3.85
CA LEU A 147 39.91 -26.39 3.20
C LEU A 147 40.93 -27.43 3.74
N ASP A 148 40.57 -28.10 4.84
CA ASP A 148 41.42 -29.05 5.57
C ASP A 148 41.66 -30.38 4.83
N ILE A 149 40.93 -30.67 3.74
CA ILE A 149 41.09 -31.93 2.99
C ILE A 149 42.28 -31.88 2.00
N LEU A 150 42.92 -30.72 1.81
CA LEU A 150 44.02 -30.56 0.82
C LEU A 150 45.44 -30.73 1.38
N LEU A 151 45.63 -31.01 2.68
CA LEU A 151 46.96 -31.05 3.31
C LEU A 151 47.47 -32.41 3.79
N GLU A 152 46.75 -33.52 3.57
CA GLU A 152 47.27 -34.85 3.90
C GLU A 152 47.46 -35.73 2.65
N LYS A 153 48.59 -35.54 1.96
CA LYS A 153 49.27 -36.64 1.30
C LYS A 153 50.70 -36.72 1.83
N PRO A 154 51.05 -37.73 2.64
CA PRO A 154 52.46 -37.98 2.90
C PRO A 154 53.10 -38.47 1.60
N LEU A 155 54.17 -37.77 1.21
CA LEU A 155 55.20 -38.30 0.34
C LEU A 155 55.77 -39.57 0.99
N PHE A 156 56.26 -40.47 0.13
CA PHE A 156 56.95 -41.73 0.42
C PHE A 156 56.06 -42.98 0.49
N ASN A 157 56.18 -43.80 -0.56
CA ASN A 157 56.50 -45.21 -0.39
C ASN A 157 57.58 -45.62 -1.40
N SER A 158 58.45 -46.51 -0.89
CA SER A 158 59.72 -47.02 -1.41
C SER A 158 59.70 -47.60 -2.81
#